data_AF-A0A7S2G483-F1
#
_entry.id   AF-A0A7S2G483-F1
#
_cell.length_a   1.000
_cell.length_b   1.000
_cell.length_c   1.000
_cell.angle_alpha   90.00
_cell.angle_beta   90.00
_cell.angle_gamma   90.00
#
_symmetry.space_group_name_H-M   'P 1'
#
loop_
_entity.id
_entity.type
_entity.pdbx_description
1 polymer ?
#
loop_
_entity_poly.entity_id
_entity_poly.type
_entity_poly.pdbx_seq_one_letter_code
_entity_poly.pdbx_strand_id
1 'polypeptide(L)'
;PREEEAVGSASCLTDAQQPGPVASEDPPTAPTTIQQSSSIVVSNVERVRWGSKSEDVLKLNLKPQEAPSSNATAWAHGLEELQKDFEQRMAALPSRSAPWGAQGSLLREIMDAGRELCLEPQRRWRADCRNFLRPGDQQRMLRQELQEVRAAGQRWDLAFSDAADDVLLELCADPSRQDLPACRRSTSEAEQEHTPLLERIRDLGRELCSDPRRAGRASCAEFLAEEQLPLLEQINELGHELCMDPRRAGRPSCAQFLPKEEAKATDPGAWEKSFSDKVAAYGRELCLDPWREGDEACKQFLEPPPQEHSVAEEALAFGRELCLEPERKDYDACAQFIEGHEEKPLLDKIMDLGHELCLEPHRRSRPSCTPFLDREAEFQGRFEQLRKEERAWDEAFAEQLVAASHELCSQPERQGSDACEGLLG
;
A
#
# COMPACT_ATOMS: atom_id res chain seq x y z
N PRO A 1 2.84 -10.43 -87.15
CA PRO A 1 2.38 -9.17 -86.50
C PRO A 1 2.49 -9.32 -84.98
N ARG A 2 3.69 -9.03 -84.48
CA ARG A 2 4.08 -8.97 -83.06
C ARG A 2 4.99 -7.75 -83.01
N GLU A 3 4.60 -6.72 -82.28
CA GLU A 3 5.44 -5.55 -82.03
C GLU A 3 6.13 -5.73 -80.68
N GLU A 4 7.46 -5.75 -80.74
CA GLU A 4 8.37 -5.45 -79.64
C GLU A 4 8.63 -3.94 -79.68
N GLU A 5 8.46 -3.24 -78.57
CA GLU A 5 9.04 -1.91 -78.38
C GLU A 5 9.88 -1.90 -77.10
N ALA A 6 11.14 -1.53 -77.32
CA ALA A 6 12.16 -1.27 -76.32
C ALA A 6 12.23 0.23 -76.05
N VAL A 7 12.23 0.62 -74.79
CA VAL A 7 12.66 1.93 -74.27
C VAL A 7 13.21 1.63 -72.87
N GLY A 8 14.42 1.96 -72.44
CA GLY A 8 15.29 3.08 -72.77
C GLY A 8 15.76 3.64 -71.43
N SER A 9 16.74 2.98 -70.79
CA SER A 9 17.27 3.37 -69.48
C SER A 9 18.18 4.59 -69.62
N ALA A 10 17.79 5.69 -68.97
CA ALA A 10 18.60 6.90 -68.84
C ALA A 10 19.37 6.90 -67.51
N SER A 11 20.69 6.96 -67.61
CA SER A 11 21.60 7.23 -66.50
C SER A 11 21.67 8.73 -66.23
N CYS A 12 21.50 9.13 -64.97
CA CYS A 12 21.96 10.42 -64.46
C CYS A 12 22.87 10.18 -63.25
N LEU A 13 24.16 10.48 -63.44
CA LEU A 13 25.15 10.75 -62.40
C LEU A 13 24.76 12.03 -61.65
N THR A 14 24.86 12.02 -60.31
CA THR A 14 25.47 13.11 -59.53
C THR A 14 25.72 12.69 -58.07
N ASP A 15 26.95 13.01 -57.65
CA ASP A 15 27.44 13.32 -56.30
C ASP A 15 27.48 12.26 -55.19
N ALA A 16 28.69 11.71 -55.05
CA ALA A 16 29.22 11.09 -53.85
C ALA A 16 29.59 12.18 -52.82
N GLN A 17 28.78 12.30 -51.76
CA GLN A 17 29.14 13.02 -50.55
C GLN A 17 29.91 12.06 -49.62
N GLN A 18 31.17 12.40 -49.31
CA GLN A 18 31.99 11.69 -48.32
C GLN A 18 31.34 11.72 -46.92
N PRO A 19 31.35 10.62 -46.16
CA PRO A 19 31.06 10.68 -44.73
C PRO A 19 32.27 11.26 -43.99
N GLY A 20 32.05 12.37 -43.28
CA GLY A 20 33.01 12.94 -42.34
C GLY A 20 33.23 12.02 -41.13
N PRO A 21 34.33 12.20 -40.39
CA PRO A 21 34.64 11.39 -39.22
C PRO A 21 33.64 11.71 -38.09
N VAL A 22 32.90 10.68 -37.66
CA VAL A 22 32.10 10.72 -36.44
C VAL A 22 33.07 10.81 -35.27
N ALA A 23 32.99 11.91 -34.52
CA ALA A 23 33.66 12.05 -33.26
C ALA A 23 33.11 11.00 -32.29
N SER A 24 34.02 10.21 -31.73
CA SER A 24 33.76 9.26 -30.65
C SER A 24 33.09 9.97 -29.48
N GLU A 25 31.84 9.64 -29.20
CA GLU A 25 31.21 9.90 -27.91
C GLU A 25 31.56 8.73 -26.98
N ASP A 26 32.15 9.09 -25.84
CA ASP A 26 32.59 8.17 -24.79
C ASP A 26 31.42 7.35 -24.19
N PRO A 27 31.70 6.13 -23.70
CA PRO A 27 30.70 5.26 -23.10
C PRO A 27 30.18 5.78 -21.74
N PRO A 28 28.92 5.48 -21.37
CA PRO A 28 28.39 5.87 -20.08
C PRO A 28 29.07 5.07 -18.98
N THR A 29 29.74 5.78 -18.09
CA THR A 29 30.38 5.25 -16.90
C THR A 29 29.30 4.85 -15.89
N ALA A 30 29.43 3.64 -15.34
CA ALA A 30 28.58 3.10 -14.29
C ALA A 30 28.83 3.79 -12.92
N PRO A 31 28.18 3.31 -11.84
CA PRO A 31 27.28 4.06 -10.99
C PRO A 31 27.99 4.91 -9.93
N THR A 32 27.30 5.97 -9.53
CA THR A 32 27.66 6.91 -8.47
C THR A 32 27.94 6.20 -7.15
N THR A 33 29.22 6.14 -6.77
CA THR A 33 29.64 5.99 -5.37
C THR A 33 29.07 7.15 -4.56
N ILE A 34 28.12 6.85 -3.68
CA ILE A 34 27.66 7.78 -2.64
C ILE A 34 28.82 7.95 -1.65
N GLN A 35 29.65 8.97 -1.88
CA GLN A 35 30.44 9.56 -0.81
C GLN A 35 29.48 10.29 0.13
N GLN A 36 29.24 9.71 1.30
CA GLN A 36 28.73 10.45 2.46
C GLN A 36 29.75 11.52 2.84
N SER A 37 29.58 12.73 2.29
CA SER A 37 30.17 13.94 2.82
C SER A 37 29.40 14.36 4.07
N SER A 38 29.74 13.72 5.19
CA SER A 38 29.38 14.17 6.53
C SER A 38 30.21 15.41 6.90
N SER A 39 29.96 16.56 6.28
CA SER A 39 30.36 17.85 6.82
C SER A 39 29.37 18.25 7.91
N ILE A 40 29.49 17.58 9.07
CA ILE A 40 28.91 18.09 10.31
C ILE A 40 29.68 19.36 10.65
N VAL A 41 29.06 20.52 10.42
CA VAL A 41 29.42 21.75 11.13
C VAL A 41 29.09 21.49 12.60
N VAL A 42 30.09 21.04 13.35
CA VAL A 42 30.04 21.02 14.81
C VAL A 42 29.98 22.48 15.24
N SER A 43 28.78 22.96 15.56
CA SER A 43 28.63 24.18 16.33
C SER A 43 29.39 24.02 17.64
N ASN A 44 30.33 24.95 17.87
CA ASN A 44 31.14 25.10 19.07
C ASN A 44 30.28 24.95 20.33
N VAL A 45 30.44 23.83 21.04
CA VAL A 45 30.19 23.78 22.48
C VAL A 45 31.45 24.33 23.12
N GLU A 46 31.33 25.53 23.68
CA GLU A 46 32.35 26.17 24.50
C GLU A 46 32.80 25.20 25.60
N ARG A 47 34.04 24.72 25.45
CA ARG A 47 34.77 24.02 26.49
C ARG A 47 35.09 25.05 27.58
N VAL A 48 34.25 25.09 28.62
CA VAL A 48 34.52 25.85 29.85
C VAL A 48 35.83 25.35 30.45
N ARG A 49 36.89 26.12 30.20
CA ARG A 49 38.23 25.94 30.73
C ARG A 49 38.19 26.45 32.16
N TRP A 50 38.04 25.55 33.13
CA TRP A 50 38.28 25.89 34.53
C TRP A 50 39.77 26.21 34.69
N GLY A 51 40.05 27.51 34.73
CA GLY A 51 41.38 28.05 34.98
C GLY A 51 41.79 27.77 36.43
N SER A 52 42.82 26.95 36.59
CA SER A 52 43.56 26.83 37.84
C SER A 52 44.38 28.10 38.05
N LYS A 53 43.85 29.04 38.84
CA LYS A 53 44.63 30.12 39.48
C LYS A 53 43.89 30.61 40.73
N SER A 54 44.36 30.16 41.89
CA SER A 54 44.33 30.94 43.13
C SER A 54 45.25 30.27 44.16
N GLU A 55 46.56 30.51 44.01
CA GLU A 55 47.42 30.67 45.18
C GLU A 55 47.00 32.00 45.82
N ASP A 56 46.36 31.95 46.99
CA ASP A 56 46.80 32.69 48.17
C ASP A 56 45.79 32.62 49.32
N VAL A 57 46.33 32.28 50.49
CA VAL A 57 45.95 32.74 51.82
C VAL A 57 44.52 32.45 52.29
N LEU A 58 44.38 31.44 53.16
CA LEU A 58 43.74 31.60 54.48
C LEU A 58 44.26 30.51 55.43
N LYS A 59 45.21 30.88 56.28
CA LYS A 59 45.56 30.14 57.50
C LYS A 59 44.38 30.28 58.48
N LEU A 60 43.49 29.30 58.51
CA LEU A 60 42.53 29.15 59.59
C LEU A 60 43.04 28.10 60.58
N ASN A 61 43.30 28.58 61.80
CA ASN A 61 43.59 27.80 62.99
C ASN A 61 42.46 26.78 63.25
N LEU A 62 42.69 25.51 62.91
CA LEU A 62 41.88 24.40 63.39
C LEU A 62 42.37 24.03 64.79
N LYS A 63 41.60 24.43 65.81
CA LYS A 63 41.62 23.76 67.11
C LYS A 63 41.14 22.30 66.91
N PRO A 64 41.71 21.31 67.61
CA PRO A 64 41.20 19.94 67.57
C PRO A 64 39.78 19.94 68.15
N GLN A 65 38.78 19.69 67.30
CA GLN A 65 37.41 19.50 67.73
C GLN A 65 37.23 17.99 67.98
N GLU A 66 36.82 17.66 69.19
CA GLU A 66 36.55 16.30 69.66
C GLU A 66 35.61 15.58 68.71
N ALA A 67 35.96 14.34 68.37
CA ALA A 67 35.24 13.50 67.43
C ALA A 67 33.81 13.19 67.96
N PRO A 68 32.74 13.59 67.24
CA PRO A 68 31.41 13.07 67.52
C PRO A 68 31.32 11.62 66.99
N SER A 69 30.90 10.71 67.86
CA SER A 69 30.76 9.27 67.63
C SER A 69 29.55 8.90 66.74
N SER A 70 29.46 9.52 65.57
CA SER A 70 28.45 9.18 64.55
C SER A 70 29.14 8.40 63.43
N ASN A 71 28.90 7.09 63.36
CA ASN A 71 29.38 6.19 62.31
C ASN A 71 28.69 6.41 60.94
N ALA A 72 28.22 7.63 60.66
CA ALA A 72 27.68 7.99 59.36
C ALA A 72 28.82 8.49 58.47
N THR A 73 29.01 7.87 57.31
CA THR A 73 30.00 8.33 56.33
C THR A 73 29.63 9.74 55.87
N ALA A 74 30.62 10.58 55.54
CA ALA A 74 30.39 11.97 55.13
C ALA A 74 29.37 12.14 53.98
N TRP A 75 29.16 11.09 53.19
CA TRP A 75 28.16 11.05 52.12
C TRP A 75 26.71 10.94 52.65
N ALA A 76 26.49 10.28 53.79
CA ALA A 76 25.16 10.15 54.40
C ALA A 76 24.64 11.50 54.90
N HIS A 77 25.51 12.36 55.44
CA HIS A 77 25.15 13.72 55.82
C HIS A 77 24.81 14.60 54.59
N GLY A 78 25.53 14.42 53.48
CA GLY A 78 25.21 15.12 52.23
C GLY A 78 23.85 14.73 51.66
N LEU A 79 23.38 13.50 51.89
CA LEU A 79 22.10 13.01 51.40
C LEU A 79 20.92 13.58 52.21
N GLU A 80 21.08 13.70 53.53
CA GLU A 80 20.11 14.39 54.39
C GLU A 80 19.98 15.88 54.04
N GLU A 81 21.08 16.54 53.70
CA GLU A 81 21.09 17.94 53.30
C GLU A 81 20.40 18.14 51.94
N LEU A 82 20.63 17.22 51.00
CA LEU A 82 19.95 17.19 49.69
C LEU A 82 18.44 16.94 49.83
N GLN A 83 18.06 16.02 50.73
CA GLN A 83 16.66 15.76 51.01
C GLN A 83 15.98 17.00 51.63
N LYS A 84 16.63 17.68 52.58
CA LYS A 84 16.13 18.94 53.16
C LYS A 84 16.02 20.07 52.14
N ASP A 85 17.00 20.23 51.25
CA ASP A 85 16.92 21.23 50.18
C ASP A 85 15.76 20.93 49.23
N PHE A 86 15.55 19.65 48.91
CA PHE A 86 14.41 19.22 48.08
C PHE A 86 13.07 19.50 48.76
N GLU A 87 12.93 19.15 50.04
CA GLU A 87 11.73 19.43 50.84
C GLU A 87 11.46 20.94 50.97
N GLN A 88 12.50 21.74 51.20
CA GLN A 88 12.37 23.21 51.25
C GLN A 88 11.97 23.81 49.90
N ARG A 89 12.53 23.31 48.78
CA ARG A 89 12.12 23.77 47.44
C ARG A 89 10.68 23.39 47.13
N MET A 90 10.27 22.17 47.47
CA MET A 90 8.88 21.73 47.32
C MET A 90 7.91 22.54 48.18
N ALA A 91 8.32 22.95 49.39
CA ALA A 91 7.54 23.82 50.27
C ALA A 91 7.53 25.30 49.83
N ALA A 92 8.60 25.76 49.18
CA ALA A 92 8.75 27.13 48.68
C ALA A 92 8.11 27.34 47.30
N LEU A 93 7.79 26.27 46.57
CA LEU A 93 6.92 26.38 45.39
C LEU A 93 5.58 26.95 45.87
N PRO A 94 5.19 28.15 45.43
CA PRO A 94 3.89 28.68 45.77
C PRO A 94 2.87 27.64 45.33
N SER A 95 2.04 27.17 46.26
CA SER A 95 0.83 26.42 45.96
C SER A 95 -0.13 27.34 45.22
N ARG A 96 0.25 27.67 43.98
CA ARG A 96 -0.50 28.45 43.03
C ARG A 96 -1.60 27.51 42.56
N SER A 97 -2.57 27.31 43.44
CA SER A 97 -3.92 26.87 43.17
C SER A 97 -4.58 27.95 42.31
N ALA A 98 -4.05 28.15 41.11
CA ALA A 98 -4.76 28.84 40.06
C ALA A 98 -6.07 28.08 39.85
N PRO A 99 -7.20 28.77 39.66
CA PRO A 99 -8.49 28.12 39.47
C PRO A 99 -8.38 27.13 38.30
N TRP A 100 -8.70 25.86 38.57
CA TRP A 100 -8.45 24.70 37.71
C TRP A 100 -9.18 24.76 36.34
N GLY A 101 -9.93 25.83 36.05
CA GLY A 101 -10.56 26.08 34.76
C GLY A 101 -9.59 26.37 33.62
N ALA A 102 -8.35 26.82 33.90
CA ALA A 102 -7.32 27.05 32.88
C ALA A 102 -6.38 25.83 32.67
N GLN A 103 -6.38 24.85 33.57
CA GLN A 103 -5.47 23.68 33.50
C GLN A 103 -5.91 22.66 32.43
N GLY A 104 -7.18 22.70 32.03
CA GLY A 104 -7.68 21.91 30.90
C GLY A 104 -7.12 22.35 29.54
N SER A 105 -6.63 23.58 29.38
CA SER A 105 -6.05 24.02 28.10
C SER A 105 -4.66 23.42 27.89
N LEU A 106 -3.81 23.43 28.92
CA LEU A 106 -2.45 22.89 28.81
C LEU A 106 -2.44 21.39 28.56
N LEU A 107 -3.28 20.61 29.26
CA LEU A 107 -3.36 19.17 29.02
C LEU A 107 -3.89 18.88 27.62
N ARG A 108 -4.83 19.70 27.12
CA ARG A 108 -5.32 19.60 25.74
C ARG A 108 -4.23 19.94 24.73
N GLU A 109 -3.47 21.01 24.94
CA GLU A 109 -2.32 21.39 24.11
C GLU A 109 -1.23 20.31 24.08
N ILE A 110 -0.92 19.70 25.23
CA ILE A 110 0.04 18.57 25.29
C ILE A 110 -0.50 17.35 24.53
N MET A 111 -1.79 17.04 24.68
CA MET A 111 -2.43 15.92 23.97
C MET A 111 -2.50 16.17 22.47
N ASP A 112 -2.74 17.40 22.04
CA ASP A 112 -2.80 17.78 20.63
C ASP A 112 -1.40 17.83 20.01
N ALA A 113 -0.40 18.36 20.70
CA ALA A 113 1.00 18.29 20.29
C ALA A 113 1.50 16.83 20.21
N GLY A 114 1.14 15.99 21.18
CA GLY A 114 1.42 14.55 21.13
C GLY A 114 0.75 13.87 19.93
N ARG A 115 -0.47 14.29 19.59
CA ARG A 115 -1.21 13.80 18.41
C ARG A 115 -0.50 14.19 17.11
N GLU A 116 -0.08 15.45 16.97
CA GLU A 116 0.64 15.93 15.80
C GLU A 116 1.97 15.21 15.59
N LEU A 117 2.75 15.02 16.66
CA LEU A 117 4.01 14.27 16.60
C LEU A 117 3.81 12.79 16.23
N CYS A 118 2.67 12.22 16.61
CA CYS A 118 2.32 10.84 16.29
C CYS A 118 1.70 10.66 14.89
N LEU A 119 1.35 11.74 14.20
CA LEU A 119 0.94 11.70 12.79
C LEU A 119 2.15 11.60 11.84
N GLU A 120 3.38 11.83 12.31
CA GLU A 120 4.58 11.62 11.50
C GLU A 120 4.78 10.13 11.16
N PRO A 121 5.00 9.76 9.87
CA PRO A 121 5.18 8.37 9.43
C PRO A 121 6.27 7.59 10.20
N GLN A 122 7.33 8.28 10.62
CA GLN A 122 8.47 7.70 11.32
C GLN A 122 8.16 7.33 12.79
N ARG A 123 7.19 8.03 13.41
CA ARG A 123 6.94 8.00 14.85
C ARG A 123 5.65 7.28 15.21
N ARG A 124 4.72 7.14 14.26
CA ARG A 124 3.39 6.54 14.45
C ARG A 124 3.40 5.12 15.03
N TRP A 125 4.48 4.37 14.82
CA TRP A 125 4.63 3.00 15.29
C TRP A 125 5.18 2.86 16.71
N ARG A 126 5.54 3.96 17.37
CA ARG A 126 5.99 3.91 18.76
C ARG A 126 4.83 3.54 19.67
N ALA A 127 5.08 2.64 20.62
CA ALA A 127 4.07 2.21 21.60
C ALA A 127 3.42 3.40 22.32
N ASP A 128 4.18 4.46 22.57
CA ASP A 128 3.71 5.68 23.23
C ASP A 128 2.61 6.42 22.44
N CYS A 129 2.62 6.31 21.11
CA CYS A 129 1.64 6.97 20.24
C CYS A 129 0.25 6.34 20.30
N ARG A 130 0.11 5.11 20.81
CA ARG A 130 -1.21 4.47 20.98
C ARG A 130 -2.13 5.27 21.89
N ASN A 131 -1.59 5.95 22.90
CA ASN A 131 -2.38 6.71 23.88
C ASN A 131 -2.86 8.08 23.36
N PHE A 132 -2.19 8.62 22.34
CA PHE A 132 -2.52 9.94 21.78
C PHE A 132 -3.52 9.86 20.63
N LEU A 133 -3.53 8.75 19.89
CA LEU A 133 -4.40 8.55 18.73
C LEU A 133 -5.78 8.05 19.15
N ARG A 134 -6.84 8.59 18.55
CA ARG A 134 -8.19 8.02 18.74
C ARG A 134 -8.28 6.71 17.96
N PRO A 135 -9.11 5.74 18.40
CA PRO A 135 -9.32 4.49 17.66
C PRO A 135 -9.68 4.70 16.18
N GLY A 136 -10.48 5.73 15.88
CA GLY A 136 -10.83 6.10 14.49
C GLY A 136 -9.66 6.68 13.67
N ASP A 137 -8.67 7.31 14.32
CA ASP A 137 -7.49 7.82 13.63
C ASP A 137 -6.54 6.66 13.27
N GLN A 138 -6.37 5.71 14.19
CA GLN A 138 -5.60 4.49 13.94
C GLN A 138 -6.17 3.69 12.77
N GLN A 139 -7.50 3.50 12.72
CA GLN A 139 -8.13 2.74 11.65
C GLN A 139 -8.01 3.43 10.29
N ARG A 140 -8.16 4.76 10.23
CA ARG A 140 -7.98 5.54 8.99
C ARG A 140 -6.55 5.44 8.48
N MET A 141 -5.57 5.56 9.36
CA MET A 141 -4.16 5.42 8.99
C MET A 141 -3.83 4.01 8.48
N LEU A 142 -4.30 2.97 9.17
CA LEU A 142 -4.08 1.58 8.72
C LEU A 142 -4.68 1.33 7.33
N ARG A 143 -5.88 1.88 7.05
CA ARG A 143 -6.47 1.80 5.70
C ARG A 143 -5.63 2.53 4.66
N GLN A 144 -5.13 3.71 4.98
CA GLN A 144 -4.28 4.48 4.08
C GLN A 144 -2.97 3.74 3.78
N GLU A 145 -2.30 3.20 4.79
CA GLU A 145 -1.11 2.38 4.60
C GLU A 145 -1.37 1.15 3.76
N LEU A 146 -2.49 0.45 4.01
CA LEU A 146 -2.87 -0.71 3.23
C LEU A 146 -3.12 -0.34 1.75
N GLN A 147 -3.68 0.84 1.49
CA GLN A 147 -3.83 1.38 0.14
C GLN A 147 -2.47 1.70 -0.49
N GLU A 148 -1.55 2.33 0.26
CA GLU A 148 -0.20 2.64 -0.21
C GLU A 148 0.60 1.36 -0.52
N VAL A 149 0.51 0.33 0.33
CA VAL A 149 1.13 -0.98 0.11
C VAL A 149 0.53 -1.67 -1.11
N ARG A 150 -0.80 -1.64 -1.29
CA ARG A 150 -1.44 -2.19 -2.50
C ARG A 150 -1.00 -1.45 -3.76
N ALA A 151 -0.94 -0.12 -3.73
CA ALA A 151 -0.47 0.68 -4.86
C ALA A 151 1.03 0.46 -5.13
N ALA A 152 1.84 0.22 -4.10
CA ALA A 152 3.24 -0.18 -4.27
C ALA A 152 3.35 -1.59 -4.88
N GLY A 153 2.53 -2.54 -4.43
CA GLY A 153 2.45 -3.88 -5.01
C GLY A 153 2.09 -3.85 -6.49
N GLN A 154 1.03 -3.14 -6.87
CA GLN A 154 0.62 -2.98 -8.28
C GLN A 154 1.73 -2.35 -9.15
N ARG A 155 2.43 -1.34 -8.63
CA ARG A 155 3.57 -0.74 -9.35
C ARG A 155 4.72 -1.71 -9.50
N TRP A 156 4.98 -2.53 -8.48
CA TRP A 156 6.00 -3.56 -8.55
C TRP A 156 5.62 -4.66 -9.54
N ASP A 157 4.37 -5.13 -9.54
CA ASP A 157 3.87 -6.14 -10.47
C ASP A 157 4.00 -5.69 -11.93
N LEU A 158 3.64 -4.43 -12.22
CA LEU A 158 3.83 -3.83 -13.54
C LEU A 158 5.32 -3.73 -13.91
N ALA A 159 6.14 -3.13 -13.04
CA ALA A 159 7.57 -2.97 -13.31
C ALA A 159 8.30 -4.33 -13.46
N PHE A 160 7.87 -5.34 -12.72
CA PHE A 160 8.40 -6.70 -12.83
C PHE A 160 7.99 -7.35 -14.14
N SER A 161 6.73 -7.20 -14.56
CA SER A 161 6.23 -7.73 -15.83
C SER A 161 6.96 -7.06 -17.01
N ASP A 162 7.07 -5.73 -17.00
CA ASP A 162 7.82 -4.96 -18.00
C ASP A 162 9.29 -5.43 -18.09
N ALA A 163 9.96 -5.59 -16.94
CA ALA A 163 11.34 -6.08 -16.92
C ALA A 163 11.48 -7.54 -17.39
N ALA A 164 10.49 -8.38 -17.13
CA ALA A 164 10.47 -9.76 -17.63
C ALA A 164 10.27 -9.80 -19.15
N ASP A 165 9.41 -8.93 -19.69
CA ASP A 165 9.19 -8.79 -21.12
C ASP A 165 10.43 -8.24 -21.84
N ASP A 166 11.11 -7.26 -21.25
CA ASP A 166 12.39 -6.74 -21.75
C ASP A 166 13.45 -7.86 -21.86
N VAL A 167 13.61 -8.67 -20.80
CA VAL A 167 14.53 -9.82 -20.80
C VAL A 167 14.12 -10.86 -21.85
N LEU A 168 12.82 -11.10 -22.01
CA LEU A 168 12.32 -12.02 -23.03
C LEU A 168 12.61 -11.49 -24.44
N LEU A 169 12.43 -10.19 -24.69
CA LEU A 169 12.77 -9.54 -25.95
C LEU A 169 14.27 -9.64 -26.25
N GLU A 170 15.14 -9.38 -25.26
CA GLU A 170 16.59 -9.54 -25.42
C GLU A 170 16.98 -11.00 -25.74
N LEU A 171 16.38 -11.97 -25.06
CA LEU A 171 16.61 -13.39 -25.34
C LEU A 171 16.12 -13.81 -26.74
N CYS A 172 15.02 -13.24 -27.21
CA CYS A 172 14.44 -13.55 -28.51
C CYS A 172 15.08 -12.79 -29.68
N ALA A 173 15.88 -11.75 -29.41
CA ALA A 173 16.67 -11.05 -30.42
C ALA A 173 17.77 -11.93 -31.02
N ASP A 174 18.21 -12.98 -30.32
CA ASP A 174 19.15 -13.98 -30.83
C ASP A 174 18.46 -14.90 -31.87
N PRO A 175 18.92 -14.91 -33.14
CA PRO A 175 18.33 -15.74 -34.19
C PRO A 175 18.29 -17.23 -33.87
N SER A 176 19.22 -17.73 -33.05
CA SER A 176 19.26 -19.14 -32.66
C SER A 176 18.14 -19.52 -31.67
N ARG A 177 17.49 -18.53 -31.05
CA ARG A 177 16.46 -18.70 -30.01
C ARG A 177 15.04 -18.38 -30.49
N GLN A 178 14.89 -17.87 -31.72
CA GLN A 178 13.59 -17.48 -32.28
C GLN A 178 12.59 -18.64 -32.37
N ASP A 179 13.07 -19.88 -32.47
CA ASP A 179 12.23 -21.07 -32.51
C ASP A 179 11.68 -21.51 -31.15
N LEU A 180 12.11 -20.90 -30.04
CA LEU A 180 11.60 -21.23 -28.72
C LEU A 180 10.09 -20.88 -28.61
N PRO A 181 9.27 -21.75 -28.00
CA PRO A 181 7.83 -21.51 -27.86
C PRO A 181 7.45 -20.21 -27.13
N ALA A 182 8.35 -19.67 -26.30
CA ALA A 182 8.18 -18.38 -25.64
C ALA A 182 8.34 -17.21 -26.63
N CYS A 183 9.39 -17.24 -27.47
CA CYS A 183 9.65 -16.23 -28.49
C CYS A 183 8.61 -16.21 -29.61
N ARG A 184 8.12 -17.39 -30.02
CA ARG A 184 7.02 -17.45 -31.00
C ARG A 184 5.72 -16.87 -30.46
N ARG A 185 5.44 -17.04 -29.16
CA ARG A 185 4.24 -16.48 -28.54
C ARG A 185 4.35 -14.96 -28.44
N SER A 186 5.42 -14.44 -27.88
CA SER A 186 5.61 -12.98 -27.73
C SER A 186 5.63 -12.24 -29.07
N THR A 187 6.27 -12.79 -30.10
CA THR A 187 6.25 -12.19 -31.45
C THR A 187 4.86 -12.26 -32.10
N SER A 188 4.13 -13.36 -31.90
CA SER A 188 2.76 -13.50 -32.42
C SER A 188 1.75 -12.65 -31.65
N GLU A 189 1.97 -12.41 -30.36
CA GLU A 189 1.10 -11.62 -29.49
C GLU A 189 1.38 -10.13 -29.68
N ALA A 190 2.63 -9.69 -29.83
CA ALA A 190 2.98 -8.29 -30.12
C ALA A 190 2.42 -7.77 -31.46
N GLU A 191 2.29 -8.63 -32.48
CA GLU A 191 1.59 -8.27 -33.73
C GLU A 191 0.05 -8.27 -33.58
N GLN A 192 -0.48 -8.83 -32.50
CA GLN A 192 -1.91 -9.06 -32.30
C GLN A 192 -2.54 -8.19 -31.21
N GLU A 193 -1.75 -7.67 -30.26
CA GLU A 193 -2.23 -6.96 -29.07
C GLU A 193 -2.70 -5.51 -29.34
N HIS A 194 -2.39 -4.95 -30.51
CA HIS A 194 -2.90 -3.62 -30.89
C HIS A 194 -4.28 -3.63 -31.56
N THR A 195 -4.89 -4.80 -31.77
CA THR A 195 -6.32 -4.88 -32.12
C THR A 195 -7.08 -5.41 -30.92
N PRO A 196 -7.89 -4.60 -30.20
CA PRO A 196 -8.70 -5.08 -29.09
C PRO A 196 -9.46 -6.34 -29.51
N LEU A 197 -9.59 -7.32 -28.61
CA LEU A 197 -10.23 -8.62 -28.88
C LEU A 197 -11.57 -8.50 -29.64
N LEU A 198 -12.33 -7.45 -29.37
CA LEU A 198 -13.58 -7.12 -30.05
C LEU A 198 -13.43 -6.76 -31.53
N GLU A 199 -12.34 -6.12 -31.92
CA GLU A 199 -12.00 -5.82 -33.31
C GLU A 199 -11.60 -7.10 -34.06
N ARG A 200 -10.84 -7.98 -33.41
CA ARG A 200 -10.52 -9.32 -33.93
C ARG A 200 -11.74 -10.21 -34.14
N ILE A 201 -12.68 -10.22 -33.19
CA ILE A 201 -13.95 -10.94 -33.33
C ILE A 201 -14.74 -10.36 -34.52
N ARG A 202 -14.70 -9.03 -34.71
CA ARG A 202 -15.33 -8.36 -35.85
C ARG A 202 -14.66 -8.70 -37.17
N ASP A 203 -13.35 -8.69 -37.25
CA ASP A 203 -12.60 -9.04 -38.46
C ASP A 203 -12.82 -10.49 -38.86
N LEU A 204 -12.80 -11.41 -37.89
CA LEU A 204 -13.13 -12.82 -38.14
C LEU A 204 -14.59 -12.99 -38.57
N GLY A 205 -15.51 -12.23 -37.96
CA GLY A 205 -16.91 -12.17 -38.36
C GLY A 205 -17.07 -11.70 -39.80
N ARG A 206 -16.34 -10.66 -40.20
CA ARG A 206 -16.30 -10.14 -41.58
C ARG A 206 -15.74 -11.18 -42.55
N GLU A 207 -14.61 -11.81 -42.24
CA GLU A 207 -13.99 -12.81 -43.10
C GLU A 207 -14.93 -14.00 -43.33
N LEU A 208 -15.59 -14.49 -42.28
CA LEU A 208 -16.56 -15.58 -42.37
C LEU A 208 -17.83 -15.19 -43.13
N CYS A 209 -18.22 -13.92 -43.09
CA CYS A 209 -19.40 -13.40 -43.79
C CYS A 209 -19.12 -12.89 -45.20
N SER A 210 -17.85 -12.82 -45.60
CA SER A 210 -17.40 -12.50 -46.97
C SER A 210 -17.74 -13.61 -47.98
N ASP A 211 -17.97 -14.83 -47.51
CA ASP A 211 -18.43 -15.94 -48.35
C ASP A 211 -19.88 -15.68 -48.83
N PRO A 212 -20.17 -15.60 -50.14
CA PRO A 212 -21.50 -15.33 -50.66
C PRO A 212 -22.55 -16.39 -50.27
N ARG A 213 -22.12 -17.59 -49.83
CA ARG A 213 -23.02 -18.62 -49.28
C ARG A 213 -23.47 -18.32 -47.84
N ARG A 214 -22.76 -17.44 -47.14
CA ARG A 214 -23.00 -17.08 -45.72
C ARG A 214 -23.55 -15.66 -45.56
N ALA A 215 -23.30 -14.77 -46.53
CA ALA A 215 -23.75 -13.38 -46.52
C ALA A 215 -25.27 -13.19 -46.28
N GLY A 216 -26.11 -14.16 -46.64
CA GLY A 216 -27.57 -14.10 -46.42
C GLY A 216 -28.05 -14.54 -45.03
N ARG A 217 -27.15 -14.93 -44.11
CA ARG A 217 -27.54 -15.38 -42.76
C ARG A 217 -27.76 -14.17 -41.85
N ALA A 218 -28.78 -14.23 -40.99
CA ALA A 218 -29.07 -13.18 -40.01
C ALA A 218 -27.87 -12.86 -39.09
N SER A 219 -27.04 -13.86 -38.77
CA SER A 219 -25.80 -13.68 -37.99
C SER A 219 -24.73 -12.85 -38.69
N CYS A 220 -24.79 -12.74 -40.03
CA CYS A 220 -23.87 -11.91 -40.81
C CYS A 220 -24.37 -10.48 -41.00
N ALA A 221 -25.64 -10.18 -40.66
CA ALA A 221 -26.19 -8.85 -40.80
C ALA A 221 -25.49 -7.85 -39.88
N GLU A 222 -25.09 -8.26 -38.67
CA GLU A 222 -24.40 -7.39 -37.70
C GLU A 222 -22.98 -7.03 -38.15
N PHE A 223 -22.21 -8.01 -38.64
CA PHE A 223 -20.83 -7.80 -39.12
C PHE A 223 -20.73 -7.06 -40.46
N LEU A 224 -21.79 -7.12 -41.28
CA LEU A 224 -21.87 -6.42 -42.58
C LEU A 224 -22.58 -5.05 -42.47
N ALA A 225 -23.37 -4.80 -41.42
CA ALA A 225 -24.04 -3.51 -41.21
C ALA A 225 -23.06 -2.39 -40.80
N GLU A 226 -21.94 -2.74 -40.16
CA GLU A 226 -20.98 -1.78 -39.62
C GLU A 226 -20.15 -1.03 -40.68
N GLU A 227 -20.07 -1.53 -41.92
CA GLU A 227 -19.48 -0.76 -43.04
C GLU A 227 -20.34 0.48 -43.41
N GLN A 228 -21.58 0.51 -42.91
CA GLN A 228 -22.42 1.68 -42.87
C GLN A 228 -22.71 2.03 -41.41
N LEU A 229 -21.69 2.47 -40.67
CA LEU A 229 -21.94 3.48 -39.63
C LEU A 229 -22.91 4.48 -40.27
N PRO A 230 -24.14 4.62 -39.75
CA PRO A 230 -25.14 5.46 -40.39
C PRO A 230 -24.46 6.81 -40.55
N LEU A 231 -24.44 7.36 -41.77
CA LEU A 231 -23.75 8.61 -42.12
C LEU A 231 -23.93 9.70 -41.03
N LEU A 232 -25.06 9.66 -40.32
CA LEU A 232 -25.39 10.47 -39.15
C LEU A 232 -24.41 10.36 -37.97
N GLU A 233 -23.88 9.18 -37.65
CA GLU A 233 -22.91 8.95 -36.57
C GLU A 233 -21.53 9.49 -36.93
N GLN A 234 -21.07 9.25 -38.17
CA GLN A 234 -19.84 9.89 -38.69
C GLN A 234 -19.96 11.42 -38.75
N ILE A 235 -21.14 11.95 -39.09
CA ILE A 235 -21.42 13.39 -39.03
C ILE A 235 -21.39 13.90 -37.58
N ASN A 236 -21.87 13.12 -36.62
CA ASN A 236 -21.86 13.49 -35.20
C ASN A 236 -20.45 13.48 -34.62
N GLU A 237 -19.62 12.46 -34.92
CA GLU A 237 -18.22 12.40 -34.48
C GLU A 237 -17.39 13.53 -35.10
N LEU A 238 -17.50 13.75 -36.42
CA LEU A 238 -16.83 14.86 -37.09
C LEU A 238 -17.33 16.22 -36.56
N GLY A 239 -18.62 16.32 -36.27
CA GLY A 239 -19.21 17.50 -35.64
C GLY A 239 -18.65 17.75 -34.23
N HIS A 240 -18.45 16.70 -33.45
CA HIS A 240 -17.85 16.76 -32.12
C HIS A 240 -16.39 17.21 -32.19
N GLU A 241 -15.56 16.57 -33.01
CA GLU A 241 -14.14 16.92 -33.20
C GLU A 241 -13.95 18.38 -33.63
N LEU A 242 -14.73 18.85 -34.62
CA LEU A 242 -14.65 20.23 -35.10
C LEU A 242 -15.11 21.25 -34.04
N CYS A 243 -15.93 20.84 -33.09
CA CYS A 243 -16.44 21.69 -32.01
C CYS A 243 -15.60 21.64 -30.74
N MET A 244 -14.65 20.71 -30.61
CA MET A 244 -13.62 20.72 -29.56
C MET A 244 -12.55 21.81 -29.78
N ASP A 245 -12.43 22.39 -30.97
CA ASP A 245 -11.58 23.56 -31.22
C ASP A 245 -12.09 24.78 -30.42
N PRO A 246 -11.28 25.37 -29.51
CA PRO A 246 -11.68 26.51 -28.68
C PRO A 246 -12.18 27.72 -29.48
N ARG A 247 -11.75 27.86 -30.75
CA ARG A 247 -12.19 28.95 -31.64
C ARG A 247 -13.58 28.73 -32.22
N ARG A 248 -14.12 27.51 -32.12
CA ARG A 248 -15.39 27.06 -32.72
C ARG A 248 -16.43 26.67 -31.68
N ALA A 249 -16.03 26.32 -30.46
CA ALA A 249 -16.91 25.92 -29.36
C ALA A 249 -18.07 26.91 -29.08
N GLY A 250 -17.88 28.21 -29.33
CA GLY A 250 -18.91 29.23 -29.14
C GLY A 250 -19.94 29.36 -30.28
N ARG A 251 -19.86 28.56 -31.35
CA ARG A 251 -20.79 28.64 -32.48
C ARG A 251 -22.09 27.90 -32.14
N PRO A 252 -23.27 28.46 -32.46
CA PRO A 252 -24.56 27.82 -32.16
C PRO A 252 -24.73 26.45 -32.84
N SER A 253 -24.03 26.20 -33.95
CA SER A 253 -24.01 24.89 -34.61
C SER A 253 -23.30 23.80 -33.80
N CYS A 254 -22.48 24.15 -32.82
CA CYS A 254 -21.79 23.19 -31.95
C CYS A 254 -22.64 22.72 -30.77
N ALA A 255 -23.74 23.40 -30.45
CA ALA A 255 -24.60 23.06 -29.32
C ALA A 255 -25.34 21.71 -29.49
N GLN A 256 -25.44 21.20 -30.72
CA GLN A 256 -26.04 19.89 -31.02
C GLN A 256 -25.04 18.73 -30.94
N PHE A 257 -23.73 19.01 -31.00
CA PHE A 257 -22.68 18.00 -31.04
C PHE A 257 -21.94 17.87 -29.71
N LEU A 258 -21.90 18.93 -28.90
CA LEU A 258 -21.33 18.85 -27.55
C LEU A 258 -22.35 18.19 -26.61
N PRO A 259 -21.95 17.17 -25.83
CA PRO A 259 -22.81 16.62 -24.80
C PRO A 259 -23.24 17.76 -23.89
N LYS A 260 -24.55 17.92 -23.68
CA LYS A 260 -25.08 18.86 -22.69
C LYS A 260 -24.46 18.46 -21.35
N GLU A 261 -23.44 19.20 -20.93
CA GLU A 261 -22.80 19.02 -19.63
C GLU A 261 -23.74 19.47 -18.50
N GLU A 262 -24.85 18.75 -18.33
CA GLU A 262 -25.66 18.77 -17.12
C GLU A 262 -25.37 17.48 -16.33
N ALA A 263 -24.15 17.40 -15.78
CA ALA A 263 -23.87 16.87 -14.45
C ALA A 263 -22.36 16.68 -14.31
N LYS A 264 -21.73 17.60 -13.59
CA LYS A 264 -20.43 17.34 -12.97
C LYS A 264 -20.47 15.98 -12.30
N ALA A 265 -19.45 15.19 -12.61
CA ALA A 265 -19.09 13.93 -11.98
C ALA A 265 -19.42 13.94 -10.48
N THR A 266 -20.60 13.42 -10.18
CA THR A 266 -20.91 12.90 -8.86
C THR A 266 -20.57 11.43 -8.98
N ASP A 267 -19.75 10.92 -8.08
CA ASP A 267 -19.46 9.49 -7.92
C ASP A 267 -20.68 8.64 -8.37
N PRO A 268 -20.54 7.77 -9.39
CA PRO A 268 -21.66 6.97 -9.91
C PRO A 268 -22.44 6.27 -8.80
N GLY A 269 -21.76 5.81 -7.73
CA GLY A 269 -22.41 5.19 -6.58
C GLY A 269 -23.21 6.18 -5.72
N ALA A 270 -22.75 7.43 -5.59
CA ALA A 270 -23.48 8.47 -4.88
C ALA A 270 -24.74 8.92 -5.63
N TRP A 271 -24.70 8.92 -6.98
CA TRP A 271 -25.87 9.20 -7.79
C TRP A 271 -26.93 8.09 -7.69
N GLU A 272 -26.52 6.83 -7.83
CA GLU A 272 -27.43 5.68 -7.78
C GLU A 272 -28.11 5.54 -6.41
N LYS A 273 -27.36 5.78 -5.33
CA LYS A 273 -27.93 5.82 -3.97
C LYS A 273 -28.93 6.98 -3.80
N SER A 274 -28.54 8.20 -4.23
CA SER A 274 -29.42 9.38 -4.15
C SER A 274 -30.69 9.24 -4.98
N PHE A 275 -30.60 8.60 -6.14
CA PHE A 275 -31.74 8.32 -7.00
C PHE A 275 -32.68 7.29 -6.34
N SER A 276 -32.12 6.18 -5.85
CA SER A 276 -32.89 5.12 -5.17
C SER A 276 -33.59 5.65 -3.92
N ASP A 277 -32.91 6.46 -3.11
CA ASP A 277 -33.48 7.09 -1.91
C ASP A 277 -34.66 8.01 -2.26
N LYS A 278 -34.54 8.80 -3.34
CA LYS A 278 -35.61 9.69 -3.82
C LYS A 278 -36.80 8.91 -4.37
N VAL A 279 -36.55 7.85 -5.14
CA VAL A 279 -37.63 6.98 -5.65
C VAL A 279 -38.36 6.29 -4.50
N ALA A 280 -37.62 5.78 -3.50
CA ALA A 280 -38.21 5.15 -2.32
C ALA A 280 -39.02 6.16 -1.48
N ALA A 281 -38.51 7.38 -1.30
CA ALA A 281 -39.24 8.45 -0.61
C ALA A 281 -40.52 8.86 -1.34
N TYR A 282 -40.44 9.05 -2.66
CA TYR A 282 -41.60 9.40 -3.48
C TYR A 282 -42.63 8.26 -3.54
N GLY A 283 -42.19 7.01 -3.64
CA GLY A 283 -43.05 5.84 -3.56
C GLY A 283 -43.79 5.76 -2.22
N ARG A 284 -43.11 6.05 -1.10
CA ARG A 284 -43.74 6.17 0.21
C ARG A 284 -44.81 7.25 0.25
N GLU A 285 -44.51 8.44 -0.25
CA GLU A 285 -45.48 9.54 -0.27
C GLU A 285 -46.75 9.19 -1.06
N LEU A 286 -46.60 8.53 -2.21
CA LEU A 286 -47.75 8.06 -2.99
C LEU A 286 -48.54 6.95 -2.28
N CYS A 287 -47.86 6.10 -1.53
CA CYS A 287 -48.47 4.99 -0.81
C CYS A 287 -49.08 5.37 0.55
N LEU A 288 -48.89 6.60 1.01
CA LEU A 288 -49.63 7.17 2.16
C LEU A 288 -51.05 7.62 1.79
N ASP A 289 -51.42 7.58 0.50
CA ASP A 289 -52.80 7.84 0.07
C ASP A 289 -53.72 6.68 0.52
N PRO A 290 -54.79 6.93 1.29
CA PRO A 290 -55.71 5.89 1.78
C PRO A 290 -56.33 5.03 0.68
N TRP A 291 -56.40 5.53 -0.56
CA TRP A 291 -56.93 4.77 -1.70
C TRP A 291 -55.93 3.74 -2.26
N ARG A 292 -54.65 3.79 -1.83
CA ARG A 292 -53.53 2.96 -2.31
C ARG A 292 -52.91 2.06 -1.23
N GLU A 293 -53.32 2.23 0.03
CA GLU A 293 -52.78 1.52 1.19
C GLU A 293 -52.95 -0.02 1.12
N GLY A 294 -53.81 -0.52 0.23
CA GLY A 294 -54.03 -1.95 -0.02
C GLY A 294 -53.31 -2.53 -1.26
N ASP A 295 -52.63 -1.72 -2.07
CA ASP A 295 -51.97 -2.21 -3.28
C ASP A 295 -50.69 -2.98 -2.93
N GLU A 296 -50.50 -4.17 -3.49
CA GLU A 296 -49.27 -4.97 -3.32
C GLU A 296 -48.00 -4.19 -3.71
N ALA A 297 -48.11 -3.27 -4.68
CA ALA A 297 -47.02 -2.39 -5.08
C ALA A 297 -46.57 -1.44 -3.95
N CYS A 298 -47.46 -1.09 -3.02
CA CYS A 298 -47.15 -0.18 -1.92
C CYS A 298 -46.47 -0.87 -0.73
N LYS A 299 -46.58 -2.19 -0.59
CA LYS A 299 -45.92 -2.92 0.49
C LYS A 299 -44.40 -2.74 0.47
N GLN A 300 -43.79 -2.76 -0.72
CA GLN A 300 -42.34 -2.60 -0.87
C GLN A 300 -41.82 -1.21 -0.42
N PHE A 301 -42.65 -0.18 -0.49
CA PHE A 301 -42.26 1.18 -0.09
C PHE A 301 -42.54 1.47 1.38
N LEU A 302 -43.61 0.86 1.93
CA LEU A 302 -44.05 1.06 3.31
C LEU A 302 -43.32 0.17 4.32
N GLU A 303 -42.74 -0.95 3.89
CA GLU A 303 -41.83 -1.71 4.74
C GLU A 303 -40.60 -0.84 5.06
N PRO A 304 -40.21 -0.73 6.35
CA PRO A 304 -38.97 -0.04 6.70
C PRO A 304 -37.83 -0.70 5.93
N PRO A 305 -36.90 0.08 5.35
CA PRO A 305 -35.79 -0.50 4.62
C PRO A 305 -35.14 -1.54 5.54
N PRO A 306 -34.87 -2.77 5.06
CA PRO A 306 -34.18 -3.77 5.87
C PRO A 306 -32.96 -3.08 6.46
N GLN A 307 -32.78 -3.17 7.79
CA GLN A 307 -31.60 -2.59 8.43
C GLN A 307 -30.41 -3.08 7.61
N GLU A 308 -29.66 -2.15 7.01
CA GLU A 308 -28.46 -2.47 6.25
C GLU A 308 -27.47 -3.11 7.24
N HIS A 309 -27.63 -4.40 7.51
CA HIS A 309 -26.55 -5.24 7.95
C HIS A 309 -25.47 -5.04 6.90
N SER A 310 -24.29 -4.58 7.32
CA SER A 310 -23.26 -4.29 6.34
C SER A 310 -23.07 -5.54 5.48
N VAL A 311 -22.80 -5.38 4.19
CA VAL A 311 -22.57 -6.52 3.28
C VAL A 311 -21.53 -7.50 3.88
N ALA A 312 -20.61 -7.01 4.70
CA ALA A 312 -19.67 -7.84 5.46
C ALA A 312 -20.35 -8.70 6.53
N GLU A 313 -21.32 -8.17 7.28
CA GLU A 313 -22.07 -8.92 8.31
C GLU A 313 -22.98 -9.97 7.69
N GLU A 314 -23.61 -9.66 6.55
CA GLU A 314 -24.46 -10.59 5.81
C GLU A 314 -23.64 -11.67 5.10
N ALA A 315 -22.49 -11.32 4.51
CA ALA A 315 -21.53 -12.28 3.97
C ALA A 315 -20.94 -13.20 5.05
N LEU A 316 -20.69 -12.67 6.26
CA LEU A 316 -20.28 -13.47 7.41
C LEU A 316 -21.40 -14.40 7.90
N ALA A 317 -22.66 -13.93 7.89
CA ALA A 317 -23.81 -14.76 8.24
C ALA A 317 -24.04 -15.89 7.24
N PHE A 318 -23.94 -15.59 5.96
CA PHE A 318 -24.06 -16.58 4.89
C PHE A 318 -22.90 -17.59 4.90
N GLY A 319 -21.66 -17.12 5.08
CA GLY A 319 -20.50 -17.99 5.24
C GLY A 319 -20.64 -18.94 6.44
N ARG A 320 -21.23 -18.47 7.55
CA ARG A 320 -21.58 -19.34 8.69
C ARG A 320 -22.59 -20.41 8.32
N GLU A 321 -23.67 -20.05 7.63
CA GLU A 321 -24.71 -20.99 7.25
C GLU A 321 -24.16 -22.11 6.36
N LEU A 322 -23.32 -21.77 5.38
CA LEU A 322 -22.65 -22.75 4.52
C LEU A 322 -21.69 -23.67 5.30
N CYS A 323 -20.99 -23.14 6.29
CA CYS A 323 -20.04 -23.91 7.09
C CYS A 323 -20.70 -24.76 8.20
N LEU A 324 -22.00 -24.59 8.44
CA LEU A 324 -22.78 -25.47 9.31
C LEU A 324 -23.23 -26.76 8.62
N GLU A 325 -23.08 -26.87 7.29
CA GLU A 325 -23.35 -28.11 6.57
C GLU A 325 -22.31 -29.19 6.95
N PRO A 326 -22.75 -30.41 7.35
CA PRO A 326 -21.84 -31.47 7.82
C PRO A 326 -20.73 -31.85 6.82
N GLU A 327 -20.99 -31.69 5.53
CA GLU A 327 -20.06 -32.04 4.45
C GLU A 327 -18.97 -30.97 4.22
N ARG A 328 -19.18 -29.75 4.72
CA ARG A 328 -18.30 -28.58 4.49
C ARG A 328 -17.57 -28.10 5.74
N LYS A 329 -17.97 -28.61 6.91
CA LYS A 329 -17.44 -28.20 8.21
C LYS A 329 -15.91 -28.34 8.33
N ASP A 330 -15.35 -29.34 7.67
CA ASP A 330 -13.92 -29.66 7.75
C ASP A 330 -13.06 -28.90 6.71
N TYR A 331 -13.62 -27.93 5.98
CA TYR A 331 -12.84 -27.11 5.06
C TYR A 331 -12.05 -26.04 5.83
N ASP A 332 -10.77 -25.86 5.50
CA ASP A 332 -9.91 -24.84 6.13
C ASP A 332 -10.49 -23.42 6.02
N ALA A 333 -11.23 -23.13 4.93
CA ALA A 333 -11.93 -21.86 4.74
C ALA A 333 -13.05 -21.63 5.76
N CYS A 334 -13.63 -22.69 6.33
CA CYS A 334 -14.68 -22.62 7.34
C CYS A 334 -14.14 -22.38 8.75
N ALA A 335 -12.84 -22.56 9.00
CA ALA A 335 -12.22 -22.29 10.29
C ALA A 335 -12.54 -20.87 10.76
N GLN A 336 -12.42 -19.87 9.89
CA GLN A 336 -12.65 -18.46 10.25
C GLN A 336 -14.13 -18.15 10.58
N PHE A 337 -15.07 -18.88 10.00
CA PHE A 337 -16.51 -18.66 10.22
C PHE A 337 -17.04 -19.42 11.44
N ILE A 338 -16.40 -20.55 11.80
CA ILE A 338 -16.76 -21.38 12.95
C ILE A 338 -15.99 -20.93 14.21
N GLU A 339 -14.70 -20.59 14.10
CA GLU A 339 -13.86 -20.14 15.22
C GLU A 339 -14.28 -18.79 15.80
N GLY A 340 -14.97 -17.96 15.02
CA GLY A 340 -15.55 -16.71 15.51
C GLY A 340 -16.65 -16.90 16.57
N HIS A 341 -17.14 -18.13 16.77
CA HIS A 341 -18.22 -18.44 17.70
C HIS A 341 -17.97 -19.63 18.63
N GLU A 342 -16.81 -20.31 18.52
CA GLU A 342 -16.27 -20.95 19.71
C GLU A 342 -15.87 -19.81 20.65
N GLU A 343 -16.82 -19.40 21.49
CA GLU A 343 -16.50 -18.67 22.70
C GLU A 343 -15.28 -19.36 23.29
N LYS A 344 -14.12 -18.69 23.22
CA LYS A 344 -12.90 -19.13 23.93
C LYS A 344 -13.37 -19.76 25.23
N PRO A 345 -13.03 -21.02 25.51
CA PRO A 345 -13.59 -21.73 26.66
C PRO A 345 -13.46 -20.78 27.85
N LEU A 346 -14.50 -20.66 28.68
CA LEU A 346 -14.60 -19.60 29.68
C LEU A 346 -13.29 -19.38 30.47
N LEU A 347 -12.54 -20.45 30.69
CA LEU A 347 -11.19 -20.43 31.24
C LEU A 347 -10.21 -19.53 30.47
N ASP A 348 -10.11 -19.63 29.14
CA ASP A 348 -9.25 -18.76 28.32
C ASP A 348 -9.71 -17.30 28.36
N LYS A 349 -11.03 -17.02 28.39
CA LYS A 349 -11.52 -15.64 28.59
C LYS A 349 -11.13 -15.09 29.97
N ILE A 350 -11.17 -15.93 31.01
CA ILE A 350 -10.71 -15.57 32.36
C ILE A 350 -9.19 -15.37 32.37
N MET A 351 -8.43 -16.16 31.62
CA MET A 351 -6.99 -16.01 31.48
C MET A 351 -6.61 -14.71 30.76
N ASP A 352 -7.29 -14.39 29.66
CA ASP A 352 -7.09 -13.15 28.90
C ASP A 352 -7.42 -11.93 29.77
N LEU A 353 -8.57 -11.94 30.46
CA LEU A 353 -8.95 -10.85 31.35
C LEU A 353 -8.01 -10.73 32.56
N GLY A 354 -7.58 -11.86 33.13
CA GLY A 354 -6.59 -11.88 34.20
C GLY A 354 -5.25 -11.29 33.77
N HIS A 355 -4.82 -11.57 32.54
CA HIS A 355 -3.64 -10.99 31.94
C HIS A 355 -3.77 -9.47 31.77
N GLU A 356 -4.85 -8.99 31.15
CA GLU A 356 -5.11 -7.55 30.96
C GLU A 356 -5.09 -6.79 32.29
N LEU A 357 -5.71 -7.33 33.34
CA LEU A 357 -5.71 -6.73 34.67
C LEU A 357 -4.33 -6.76 35.34
N CYS A 358 -3.49 -7.75 35.02
CA CYS A 358 -2.16 -7.91 35.59
C CYS A 358 -1.07 -7.12 34.84
N LEU A 359 -1.36 -6.60 33.65
CA LEU A 359 -0.50 -5.66 32.92
C LEU A 359 -0.45 -4.27 33.56
N GLU A 360 -1.43 -3.92 34.41
CA GLU A 360 -1.41 -2.66 35.16
C GLU A 360 -0.19 -2.61 36.11
N PRO A 361 0.65 -1.55 36.07
CA PRO A 361 1.90 -1.47 36.84
C PRO A 361 1.74 -1.70 38.35
N HIS A 362 0.61 -1.29 38.93
CA HIS A 362 0.34 -1.42 40.36
C HIS A 362 -0.22 -2.79 40.78
N ARG A 363 -0.60 -3.63 39.81
CA ARG A 363 -1.14 -4.98 40.03
C ARG A 363 -0.14 -6.07 39.70
N ARG A 364 0.86 -5.76 38.85
CA ARG A 364 1.90 -6.69 38.40
C ARG A 364 2.67 -7.40 39.53
N SER A 365 2.86 -6.75 40.66
CA SER A 365 3.57 -7.31 41.83
C SER A 365 2.69 -8.19 42.74
N ARG A 366 1.39 -8.34 42.43
CA ARG A 366 0.49 -9.17 43.24
C ARG A 366 0.78 -10.65 42.96
N PRO A 367 0.88 -11.50 43.99
CA PRO A 367 1.09 -12.95 43.82
C PRO A 367 0.01 -13.64 42.97
N SER A 368 -1.20 -13.08 42.90
CA SER A 368 -2.28 -13.56 42.03
C SER A 368 -2.01 -13.37 40.55
N CYS A 369 -1.08 -12.49 40.16
CA CYS A 369 -0.72 -12.21 38.77
C CYS A 369 0.37 -13.14 38.23
N THR A 370 1.12 -13.82 39.11
CA THR A 370 2.18 -14.77 38.73
C THR A 370 1.72 -15.80 37.69
N PRO A 371 0.60 -16.55 37.86
CA PRO A 371 0.19 -17.54 36.87
C PRO A 371 -0.25 -16.95 35.51
N PHE A 372 -0.63 -15.66 35.46
CA PHE A 372 -1.00 -15.00 34.20
C PHE A 372 0.22 -14.45 33.46
N LEU A 373 1.26 -14.05 34.19
CA LEU A 373 2.49 -13.49 33.62
C LEU A 373 3.53 -14.58 33.28
N ASP A 374 3.56 -15.70 34.01
CA ASP A 374 4.49 -16.80 33.74
C ASP A 374 4.21 -17.46 32.37
N ARG A 375 2.94 -17.55 31.98
CA ARG A 375 2.52 -18.06 30.65
C ARG A 375 3.03 -17.16 29.51
N GLU A 376 3.21 -15.86 29.77
CA GLU A 376 3.78 -14.92 28.79
C GLU A 376 5.29 -15.14 28.64
N ALA A 377 6.01 -15.45 29.72
CA ALA A 377 7.42 -15.82 29.66
C ALA A 377 7.63 -17.13 28.89
N GLU A 378 6.77 -18.13 29.08
CA GLU A 378 6.79 -19.37 28.29
C GLU A 378 6.49 -19.10 26.81
N PHE A 379 5.51 -18.25 26.51
CA PHE A 379 5.16 -17.90 25.15
C PHE A 379 6.28 -17.12 24.45
N GLN A 380 6.90 -16.17 25.14
CA GLN A 380 8.08 -15.45 24.65
C GLN A 380 9.25 -16.41 24.41
N GLY A 381 9.50 -17.35 25.33
CA GLY A 381 10.53 -18.38 25.15
C GLY A 381 10.28 -19.25 23.92
N ARG A 382 9.03 -19.66 23.67
CA ARG A 382 8.65 -20.41 22.46
C ARG A 382 8.82 -19.57 21.19
N PHE A 383 8.51 -18.28 21.24
CA PHE A 383 8.68 -17.38 20.10
C PHE A 383 10.15 -17.16 19.75
N GLU A 384 11.01 -17.01 20.76
CA GLU A 384 12.46 -16.96 20.56
C GLU A 384 13.02 -18.28 20.02
N GLN A 385 12.48 -19.41 20.46
CA GLN A 385 12.83 -20.71 19.91
C GLN A 385 12.44 -20.83 18.43
N LEU A 386 11.21 -20.46 18.07
CA LEU A 386 10.76 -20.45 16.67
C LEU A 386 11.65 -19.55 15.80
N ARG A 387 12.03 -18.36 16.27
CA ARG A 387 12.99 -17.49 15.56
C ARG A 387 14.39 -18.07 15.41
N LYS A 388 14.80 -18.99 16.30
CA LYS A 388 16.07 -19.70 16.15
C LYS A 388 15.93 -20.83 15.12
N GLU A 389 14.82 -21.54 15.15
CA GLU A 389 14.50 -22.60 14.18
C GLU A 389 14.35 -22.02 12.76
N GLU A 390 13.67 -20.88 12.61
CA GLU A 390 13.53 -20.14 11.35
C GLU A 390 14.90 -19.73 10.79
N ARG A 391 15.76 -19.10 11.61
CA ARG A 391 17.12 -18.74 11.19
C ARG A 391 17.96 -19.95 10.80
N ALA A 392 17.87 -21.04 11.57
CA ALA A 392 18.59 -22.26 11.24
C ALA A 392 18.08 -22.89 9.93
N TRP A 393 16.78 -22.77 9.65
CA TRP A 393 16.20 -23.21 8.40
C TRP A 393 16.65 -22.34 7.23
N ASP A 394 16.67 -21.01 7.38
CA ASP A 394 17.15 -20.07 6.35
C ASP A 394 18.62 -20.32 6.01
N GLU A 395 19.47 -20.52 7.02
CA GLU A 395 20.89 -20.86 6.84
C GLU A 395 21.04 -22.19 6.10
N ALA A 396 20.32 -23.24 6.52
CA ALA A 396 20.36 -24.55 5.86
C ALA A 396 19.84 -24.50 4.42
N PHE A 397 18.81 -23.70 4.16
CA PHE A 397 18.26 -23.51 2.83
C PHE A 397 19.24 -22.77 1.91
N ALA A 398 19.90 -21.71 2.41
CA ALA A 398 20.94 -21.00 1.68
C ALA A 398 22.12 -21.91 1.33
N GLU A 399 22.57 -22.76 2.26
CA GLU A 399 23.62 -23.76 2.00
C GLU A 399 23.21 -24.76 0.92
N GLN A 400 21.96 -25.26 0.95
CA GLN A 400 21.44 -26.16 -0.08
C GLN A 400 21.38 -25.49 -1.46
N LEU A 401 20.98 -24.21 -1.51
CA LEU A 401 20.93 -23.44 -2.75
C LEU A 401 22.33 -23.31 -3.36
N VAL A 402 23.34 -22.98 -2.54
CA VAL A 402 24.74 -22.89 -2.98
C VAL A 402 25.24 -24.25 -3.46
N ALA A 403 24.98 -25.33 -2.71
CA ALA A 403 25.36 -26.68 -3.11
C ALA A 403 24.73 -27.09 -4.46
N ALA A 404 23.45 -26.82 -4.65
CA ALA A 404 22.74 -27.09 -5.90
C ALA A 404 23.29 -26.26 -7.06
N SER A 405 23.60 -24.97 -6.82
CA SER A 405 24.23 -24.14 -7.84
C SER A 405 25.61 -24.64 -8.24
N HIS A 406 26.41 -25.11 -7.28
CA HIS A 406 27.72 -25.68 -7.54
C HIS A 406 27.61 -26.99 -8.34
N GLU A 407 26.65 -27.85 -8.01
CA GLU A 407 26.36 -29.07 -8.77
C GLU A 407 25.97 -28.75 -10.22
N LEU A 408 25.07 -27.79 -10.43
CA LEU A 408 24.65 -27.36 -11.77
C LEU A 408 25.81 -26.75 -12.58
N CYS A 409 26.64 -25.90 -11.96
CA CYS A 409 27.79 -25.27 -12.61
C CYS A 409 28.98 -26.22 -12.79
N SER A 410 29.00 -27.37 -12.11
CA SER A 410 30.03 -28.39 -12.31
C SER A 410 29.88 -29.16 -13.63
N GLN A 411 28.70 -29.08 -14.28
CA GLN A 411 28.45 -29.74 -15.56
C GLN A 411 29.29 -29.09 -16.68
N PRO A 412 30.05 -29.88 -17.47
CA PRO A 412 30.97 -29.34 -18.48
C PRO A 412 30.27 -28.54 -19.59
N GLU A 413 28.98 -28.83 -19.85
CA GLU A 413 28.17 -28.09 -20.83
C GLU A 413 27.79 -26.67 -20.34
N ARG A 414 27.91 -26.41 -19.03
CA ARG A 414 27.57 -25.13 -18.39
C ARG A 414 28.80 -24.36 -17.92
N GLN A 415 29.99 -24.98 -18.00
CA GLN A 415 31.26 -24.31 -17.73
C GLN A 415 31.50 -23.23 -18.79
N GLY A 416 31.42 -21.96 -18.39
CA GLY A 416 31.55 -20.80 -19.27
C GLY A 416 30.26 -20.00 -19.47
N SER A 417 29.16 -20.37 -18.81
CA SER A 417 27.99 -19.51 -18.66
C SER A 417 28.30 -18.36 -17.70
N ASP A 418 27.99 -17.12 -18.09
CA ASP A 418 28.09 -15.92 -17.23
C ASP A 418 27.36 -16.11 -15.89
N ALA A 419 26.28 -16.91 -15.86
CA ALA A 419 25.54 -17.22 -14.65
C ALA A 419 26.34 -18.05 -13.62
N CYS A 420 27.38 -18.78 -14.05
CA CYS A 420 28.25 -19.56 -13.18
C CYS A 420 29.54 -18.82 -12.78
N GLU A 421 29.86 -17.70 -13.44
CA GLU A 421 31.12 -16.98 -13.23
C GLU A 421 31.17 -16.27 -11.87
N GLY A 422 30.02 -15.88 -11.31
CA GLY A 422 29.91 -15.28 -9.98
C GLY A 422 29.69 -16.26 -8.81
N LEU A 423 29.43 -17.54 -9.09
CA LEU A 423 29.09 -18.55 -8.07
C LEU A 423 30.25 -19.49 -7.71
N LEU A 424 31.32 -19.49 -8.51
CA LEU A 424 32.51 -20.34 -8.33
C LEU A 424 33.72 -19.62 -7.73
N GLY A 425 33.62 -18.30 -7.47
CA GLY A 425 34.65 -17.48 -6.83
C GLY A 425 34.25 -17.09 -5.41
#